data_AF-A0A9X8VBF9-F1
#
_entry.id   AF-A0A9X8VBF9-F1
#
_cell.length_a   1.000
_cell.length_b   1.000
_cell.length_c   1.000
_cell.angle_alpha   90.00
_cell.angle_beta   90.00
_cell.angle_gamma   90.00
#
_symmetry.space_group_name_H-M   'P 1'
#
loop_
_entity.id
_entity.type
_entity.pdbx_description
1 polymer ?
#
loop_
_entity_poly.entity_id
_entity_poly.type
_entity_poly.pdbx_seq_one_letter_code
_entity_poly.pdbx_strand_id
1 'polypeptide(L)' 'MVNKRMQTLLTQLRQQGIRDEKLLRAIEAVPRERFVDEALDHKAYENTALPIGSGQTISQPYMV' A
#
# COMPACT_ATOMS: atom_id res chain seq x y z
N MET A 1 14.74 -3.15 9.92
CA MET A 1 15.19 -3.03 8.51
C MET A 1 13.97 -2.63 7.70
N VAL A 2 13.98 -1.44 7.10
CA VAL A 2 12.79 -0.90 6.42
C VAL A 2 12.48 -1.77 5.18
N ASN A 3 11.22 -2.18 5.04
CA ASN A 3 10.77 -3.10 3.98
C ASN A 3 10.95 -2.45 2.59
N LYS A 4 11.77 -3.06 1.72
CA LYS A 4 12.08 -2.54 0.37
C LYS A 4 10.83 -2.30 -0.47
N ARG A 5 9.79 -3.14 -0.34
CA ARG A 5 8.53 -3.01 -1.09
C ARG A 5 7.77 -1.75 -0.68
N MET A 6 7.71 -1.47 0.62
CA MET A 6 7.12 -0.23 1.17
C MET A 6 7.84 1.01 0.64
N GLN A 7 9.18 1.00 0.61
CA GLN A 7 9.94 2.16 0.12
C GLN A 7 9.71 2.45 -1.37
N THR A 8 9.57 1.40 -2.18
CA THR A 8 9.15 1.54 -3.58
C THR A 8 7.78 2.18 -3.67
N LEU A 9 6.79 1.71 -2.90
CA LEU A 9 5.45 2.29 -2.87
C LEU A 9 5.47 3.77 -2.49
N LEU A 10 6.13 4.12 -1.38
CA LEU A 10 6.21 5.51 -0.91
C LEU A 10 6.92 6.42 -1.93
N THR A 11 7.91 5.91 -2.65
CA THR A 11 8.57 6.65 -3.75
C THR A 11 7.60 6.91 -4.90
N GLN A 12 6.82 5.90 -5.30
CA GLN A 12 5.80 6.03 -6.34
C GLN A 12 4.72 7.04 -5.95
N LEU A 13 4.21 6.97 -4.72
CA LEU A 13 3.19 7.91 -4.24
C LEU A 13 3.70 9.36 -4.23
N ARG A 14 4.97 9.58 -3.85
CA ARG A 14 5.62 10.90 -3.96
C ARG A 14 5.70 11.38 -5.40
N GLN A 15 6.09 10.50 -6.33
CA GLN A 15 6.16 10.82 -7.76
C GLN A 15 4.78 11.16 -8.34
N GLN A 16 3.71 10.56 -7.81
CA GLN A 16 2.33 10.85 -8.20
C GLN A 16 1.74 12.10 -7.53
N GLY A 17 2.51 12.80 -6.69
CA GLY A 17 2.13 14.10 -6.14
C GLY A 17 1.71 14.10 -4.67
N ILE A 18 1.71 12.95 -3.99
CA ILE A 18 1.46 12.89 -2.54
C ILE A 18 2.70 13.42 -1.81
N ARG A 19 2.62 14.65 -1.31
CA ARG A 19 3.73 15.36 -0.62
C ARG A 19 3.52 15.50 0.88
N ASP A 20 2.37 15.10 1.41
CA ASP A 20 2.11 15.17 2.85
C ASP A 20 2.87 14.04 3.58
N GLU A 21 3.96 14.42 4.26
CA GLU A 21 4.79 13.49 5.01
C GLU A 21 4.06 12.87 6.21
N LYS A 22 3.00 13.50 6.75
CA LYS A 22 2.16 12.87 7.79
C LYS A 22 1.36 11.72 7.21
N LEU A 23 0.79 11.90 6.02
CA LEU A 23 0.07 10.85 5.30
C LEU A 23 1.01 9.69 4.92
N LEU A 24 2.18 9.99 4.35
CA LEU A 24 3.16 8.96 3.96
C LEU A 24 3.65 8.14 5.16
N ARG A 25 3.86 8.78 6.31
CA ARG A 25 4.19 8.06 7.56
C ARG A 25 3.04 7.21 8.07
N ALA A 26 1.79 7.64 7.91
CA ALA A 26 0.63 6.84 8.27
C ALA A 26 0.52 5.58 7.38
N ILE A 27 0.74 5.73 6.08
CA ILE A 27 0.83 4.60 5.14
C ILE A 27 1.97 3.64 5.54
N GLU A 28 3.13 4.18 5.91
CA GLU A 28 4.27 3.36 6.35
C GLU A 28 4.00 2.59 7.65
N ALA A 29 3.26 3.19 8.59
CA ALA A 29 3.00 2.62 9.90
C ALA A 29 1.92 1.51 9.89
N VAL A 30 1.08 1.45 8.86
CA VAL A 30 0.00 0.46 8.75
C VAL A 30 0.47 -0.73 7.91
N PRO A 31 0.60 -1.95 8.49
CA PRO A 31 1.04 -3.14 7.78
C PRO A 31 -0.06 -3.66 6.83
N ARG A 32 -0.08 -3.14 5.60
CA ARG A 32 -1.12 -3.41 4.59
C ARG A 32 -1.28 -4.90 4.27
N GLU A 33 -0.22 -5.70 4.40
CA GLU A 33 -0.24 -7.15 4.24
C GLU A 33 -1.24 -7.85 5.18
N ARG A 34 -1.55 -7.26 6.34
CA ARG A 34 -2.52 -7.83 7.28
C ARG A 34 -3.97 -7.69 6.83
N PHE A 35 -4.21 -6.97 5.74
CA PHE A 35 -5.54 -6.67 5.21
C PHE A 35 -5.80 -7.36 3.85
N VAL A 36 -4.90 -8.23 3.40
CA VAL A 36 -5.04 -9.01 2.18
C VAL A 36 -4.83 -10.49 2.48
N ASP A 37 -5.25 -11.35 1.54
CA ASP A 37 -4.98 -12.78 1.62
C ASP A 37 -3.46 -13.05 1.59
N GLU A 38 -3.00 -14.07 2.32
CA GLU A 38 -1.59 -14.48 2.38
C GLU A 38 -1.04 -14.80 0.97
N ALA A 39 -1.86 -15.36 0.08
CA ALA A 39 -1.50 -15.61 -1.31
C ALA A 39 -1.13 -14.31 -2.07
N LEU A 40 -1.56 -13.15 -1.58
CA LEU A 40 -1.35 -11.83 -2.16
C LEU A 40 -0.34 -10.97 -1.39
N ASP A 41 0.32 -11.48 -0.34
CA ASP A 41 1.33 -10.70 0.42
C ASP A 41 2.39 -10.09 -0.50
N HIS A 42 2.84 -10.86 -1.49
CA HIS A 42 3.84 -10.41 -2.47
C HIS A 42 3.44 -9.11 -3.18
N LYS A 43 2.12 -8.86 -3.34
CA LYS A 43 1.54 -7.67 -3.96
C LYS A 43 1.03 -6.63 -2.99
N ALA A 44 1.07 -6.86 -1.68
CA ALA A 44 0.43 -6.00 -0.68
C ALA A 44 0.84 -4.52 -0.77
N TYR A 45 2.05 -4.25 -1.25
CA TYR A 45 2.64 -2.92 -1.41
C TYR A 45 2.75 -2.45 -2.86
N GLU A 46 2.11 -3.14 -3.81
CA GLU A 46 1.93 -2.62 -5.15
C GLU A 46 0.87 -1.52 -5.14
N ASN A 47 1.03 -0.50 -5.98
CA ASN A 47 0.03 0.54 -6.14
C ASN A 47 -1.15 0.06 -7.01
N THR A 48 -1.85 -0.97 -6.54
CA THR A 48 -2.98 -1.61 -7.21
C THR A 48 -4.07 -1.99 -6.22
N ALA A 49 -5.31 -2.12 -6.71
CA ALA A 49 -6.40 -2.67 -5.92
C ALA A 49 -6.23 -4.19 -5.79
N LEU A 50 -6.56 -4.74 -4.62
CA LEU A 50 -6.46 -6.18 -4.35
C LEU A 50 -7.80 -6.72 -3.82
N PRO A 51 -8.21 -7.95 -4.17
CA PRO A 51 -9.41 -8.55 -3.63
C PRO A 51 -9.24 -8.84 -2.13
N ILE A 52 -10.33 -8.66 -1.37
CA ILE A 52 -10.39 -8.93 0.08
C ILE A 52 -11.52 -9.92 0.44
N GLY A 53 -12.03 -10.63 -0.56
CA GLY A 53 -13.16 -11.56 -0.42
C GLY A 53 -14.51 -10.90 -0.65
N SER A 54 -15.56 -11.73 -0.70
CA SER A 54 -16.96 -11.30 -0.87
C SER A 54 -17.23 -10.38 -2.08
N GLY A 55 -16.44 -10.51 -3.14
CA GLY A 55 -16.54 -9.65 -4.33
C GLY A 55 -16.00 -8.23 -4.13
N GLN A 56 -15.37 -7.93 -2.99
CA GLN A 56 -14.86 -6.62 -2.64
C GLN A 56 -13.35 -6.50 -2.86
N THR A 57 -12.88 -5.26 -2.98
CA THR A 57 -11.46 -4.92 -3.12
C THR A 57 -11.03 -3.87 -2.09
N ILE A 58 -9.79 -3.96 -1.64
CA ILE A 58 -9.11 -2.83 -1.00
C ILE A 58 -8.57 -1.90 -2.09
N SER A 59 -8.84 -0.61 -1.96
CA SER A 59 -8.43 0.40 -2.93
C SER A 59 -6.91 0.47 -3.08
N GLN A 60 -6.45 0.85 -4.28
CA GLN A 60 -5.04 1.13 -4.51
C GLN A 60 -4.55 2.24 -3.55
N PRO A 61 -3.30 2.17 -3.04
CA PRO A 61 -2.73 3.15 -2.13
C PRO A 61 -2.80 4.62 -2.59
N TYR A 62 -2.82 4.90 -3.90
CA TYR A 62 -2.93 6.28 -4.41
C TYR A 62 -4.34 6.90 -4.31
N MET A 63 -5.40 6.09 -4.18
CA MET A 63 -6.78 6.62 -4.15
C MET A 63 -7.22 7.15 -2.78
N VAL A 64 -6.36 7.08 -1.76
CA VAL A 64 -6.68 7.46 -0.37
C VAL A 64 -6.03 8.78 0.05
#